data_AF-A0A5P8K1H8-F1
#
_entry.id   AF-A0A5P8K1H8-F1
#
_cell.length_a   1.000
_cell.length_b   1.000
_cell.length_c   1.000
_cell.angle_alpha   90.00
_cell.angle_beta   90.00
_cell.angle_gamma   90.00
#
_symmetry.space_group_name_H-M   'P 1'
#
loop_
_entity.id
_entity.type
_entity.pdbx_description
1 polymer ?
#
loop_
_entity_poly.entity_id
_entity_poly.type
_entity_poly.pdbx_seq_one_letter_code
_entity_poly.pdbx_strand_id
1 'polypeptide(L)'
;MNPGSKPHKGRRRKARPPRRTTRPQFLTLAALLVVASLVGGYLVLNRSADTAPTASSAGSGSDKGATKKEPVWDGKTKIIGDGSTSYTGPQKGRLKAVPLKKGEKPPQFVVFSWDGALAGDDNLFEHYRQMAKKYDAHMTFFLTGIYLLPKAKRDLYDPPQHDKGAAAISYPTDEHIRTTLAELSEAWKEGNEIGTHFNGHFCGEKGGGDWSVAEWKQEIKEFNDFVANWKTNTGDTDLDPLPFTVDAVKGGRAPCLEGQENLVKAVKDFGYRYDASSPGAYQVWPGKKNGIWDFPLQMLPFNDDYQALSMDFNFLYNQSEGQTDGDPAMYSTWQQETIDTYMAGFNRVYYGSRAPLLIGNHFEQWNGGIYMNAVDEVIKTVCVKKDVKCVSFDELADWMDVQSPQTLANLRGLDPAQAPSDWATVVK
;
A
#
# COMPACT_ATOMS: atom_id res chain seq x y z
N MET A 1 -16.57 -95.58 -5.35
CA MET A 1 -15.68 -95.05 -4.28
C MET A 1 -14.76 -94.05 -4.94
N ASN A 2 -14.59 -92.81 -4.51
CA ASN A 2 -15.29 -91.95 -3.58
C ASN A 2 -14.90 -90.50 -4.01
N PRO A 3 -15.57 -89.44 -3.52
CA PRO A 3 -16.16 -88.43 -4.37
C PRO A 3 -15.63 -87.02 -4.05
N GLY A 4 -16.13 -86.01 -4.75
CA GLY A 4 -16.31 -84.69 -4.15
C GLY A 4 -15.41 -83.58 -4.65
N SER A 5 -15.69 -83.06 -5.84
CA SER A 5 -15.40 -81.66 -6.15
C SER A 5 -16.52 -80.78 -5.58
N LYS A 6 -16.23 -80.15 -4.44
CA LYS A 6 -17.10 -79.14 -3.80
C LYS A 6 -17.32 -77.96 -4.76
N PRO A 7 -18.53 -77.38 -4.82
CA PRO A 7 -18.72 -76.11 -5.52
C PRO A 7 -18.08 -74.99 -4.72
N HIS A 8 -17.14 -74.25 -5.34
CA HIS A 8 -16.62 -73.02 -4.77
C HIS A 8 -17.76 -72.01 -4.63
N LYS A 9 -18.10 -71.69 -3.37
CA LYS A 9 -19.02 -70.61 -3.02
C LYS A 9 -18.54 -69.33 -3.70
N GLY A 10 -19.38 -68.77 -4.56
CA GLY A 10 -19.19 -67.45 -5.15
C GLY A 10 -18.89 -66.44 -4.06
N ARG A 11 -17.67 -65.90 -4.09
CA ARG A 11 -17.29 -64.75 -3.26
C ARG A 11 -18.02 -63.55 -3.85
N ARG A 12 -19.25 -63.29 -3.37
CA ARG A 12 -19.96 -62.02 -3.60
C ARG A 12 -18.98 -60.91 -3.24
N ARG A 13 -18.48 -60.19 -4.24
CA ARG A 13 -17.77 -58.93 -4.03
C ARG A 13 -18.72 -58.05 -3.24
N LYS A 14 -18.34 -57.69 -2.01
CA LYS A 14 -19.00 -56.64 -1.23
C LYS A 14 -19.07 -55.42 -2.15
N ALA A 15 -20.28 -54.90 -2.38
CA ALA A 15 -20.45 -53.66 -3.12
C ALA A 15 -19.60 -52.59 -2.46
N ARG A 16 -18.76 -51.91 -3.25
CA ARG A 16 -17.97 -50.77 -2.82
C ARG A 16 -18.98 -49.70 -2.33
N PRO A 17 -18.80 -49.09 -1.16
CA PRO A 17 -19.71 -48.02 -0.74
C PRO A 17 -19.69 -46.91 -1.80
N PRO A 18 -20.83 -46.27 -2.09
CA PRO A 18 -20.85 -45.17 -3.05
C PRO A 18 -19.83 -44.13 -2.60
N ARG A 19 -18.95 -43.72 -3.52
CA ARG A 19 -18.13 -42.53 -3.34
C ARG A 19 -19.10 -41.39 -3.06
N ARG A 20 -19.09 -40.87 -1.83
CA ARG A 20 -19.69 -39.56 -1.54
C ARG A 20 -18.96 -38.58 -2.46
N THR A 21 -19.64 -38.15 -3.50
CA THR A 21 -19.32 -36.91 -4.19
C THR A 21 -19.53 -35.82 -3.17
N THR A 22 -18.46 -35.37 -2.53
CA THR A 22 -18.44 -34.07 -1.87
C THR A 22 -18.78 -33.06 -2.97
N ARG A 23 -19.99 -32.50 -2.90
CA ARG A 23 -20.35 -31.31 -3.66
C ARG A 23 -19.22 -30.30 -3.41
N PRO A 24 -18.67 -29.64 -4.44
CA PRO A 24 -17.75 -28.53 -4.21
C PRO A 24 -18.54 -27.50 -3.41
N GLN A 25 -18.15 -27.34 -2.15
CA GLN A 25 -18.50 -26.16 -1.37
C GLN A 25 -17.91 -24.98 -2.13
N PHE A 26 -18.73 -23.94 -2.27
CA PHE A 26 -18.45 -22.68 -2.93
C PHE A 26 -16.98 -22.30 -2.81
N LEU A 27 -16.24 -22.49 -3.91
CA LEU A 27 -14.99 -21.81 -4.16
C LEU A 27 -15.36 -20.32 -4.17
N THR A 28 -14.71 -19.57 -3.29
CA THR A 28 -14.70 -18.12 -3.24
C THR A 28 -14.36 -17.58 -4.63
N LEU A 29 -15.39 -17.15 -5.37
CA LEU A 29 -15.23 -16.22 -6.49
C LEU A 29 -14.82 -14.87 -5.87
N ALA A 30 -13.53 -14.66 -5.68
CA ALA A 30 -12.91 -13.35 -5.72
C ALA A 30 -12.10 -13.28 -7.03
N ALA A 31 -12.82 -13.42 -8.14
CA ALA A 31 -12.33 -13.17 -9.49
C ALA A 31 -13.52 -12.64 -10.27
N LEU A 32 -13.31 -11.56 -11.05
CA LEU A 32 -14.26 -10.66 -11.74
C LEU A 32 -14.53 -9.39 -10.90
N LEU A 33 -14.14 -8.17 -11.29
CA LEU A 33 -13.82 -7.58 -12.60
C LEU A 33 -12.86 -6.39 -12.41
N VAL A 34 -11.70 -6.40 -13.03
CA VAL A 34 -11.05 -5.16 -13.48
C VAL A 34 -11.21 -5.14 -14.99
N VAL A 35 -12.11 -4.28 -15.47
CA VAL A 35 -12.32 -4.07 -16.90
C VAL A 35 -11.07 -3.40 -17.47
N ALA A 36 -10.47 -4.07 -18.46
CA ALA A 36 -9.45 -3.53 -19.33
C ALA A 36 -9.85 -2.15 -19.87
N SER A 37 -9.06 -1.12 -19.58
CA SER A 37 -9.14 0.18 -20.24
C SER A 37 -7.80 0.52 -20.88
N LEU A 38 -7.43 -0.23 -21.92
CA LEU A 38 -6.42 0.20 -22.89
C LEU A 38 -6.83 -0.35 -24.27
N VAL A 39 -7.40 0.52 -25.12
CA VAL A 39 -7.01 0.78 -26.53
C VAL A 39 -7.94 1.89 -27.05
N GLY A 40 -7.36 3.01 -27.50
CA GLY A 40 -8.02 3.90 -28.46
C GLY A 40 -7.63 5.38 -28.36
N GLY A 41 -6.58 5.78 -29.09
CA GLY A 41 -6.43 7.21 -29.45
C GLY A 41 -5.02 7.73 -29.70
N TYR A 42 -4.24 7.12 -30.60
CA TYR A 42 -3.14 7.82 -31.27
C TYR A 42 -3.62 8.33 -32.64
N LEU A 43 -3.31 9.60 -32.92
CA LEU A 43 -3.44 10.36 -34.19
C LEU A 43 -4.81 10.99 -34.55
N VAL A 44 -4.94 12.29 -34.28
CA VAL A 44 -4.82 13.42 -35.24
C VAL A 44 -5.62 14.61 -34.68
N LEU A 45 -4.95 15.73 -34.41
CA LEU A 45 -5.31 17.04 -34.95
C LEU A 45 -4.22 18.07 -34.62
N ASN A 46 -3.44 18.40 -35.64
CA ASN A 46 -2.68 19.64 -35.72
C ASN A 46 -3.63 20.82 -35.55
N ARG A 47 -3.50 21.56 -34.45
CA ARG A 47 -3.75 23.01 -34.41
C ARG A 47 -2.73 23.65 -33.47
N SER A 48 -1.82 24.41 -34.07
CA SER A 48 -1.01 25.40 -33.38
C SER A 48 -1.93 26.34 -32.60
N ALA A 49 -1.72 26.42 -31.29
CA ALA A 49 -2.15 27.53 -30.48
C ALA A 49 -0.95 27.93 -29.61
N ASP A 50 -0.26 28.98 -30.05
CA ASP A 50 0.66 29.73 -29.22
C ASP A 50 -0.07 30.17 -27.94
N THR A 51 0.40 29.71 -26.79
CA THR A 51 0.15 30.41 -25.53
C THR A 51 1.46 30.62 -24.80
N ALA A 52 1.97 31.84 -24.95
CA ALA A 52 3.04 32.42 -24.14
C ALA A 52 2.70 32.37 -22.64
N PRO A 53 3.71 32.33 -21.75
CA PRO A 53 3.50 32.24 -20.31
C PRO A 53 3.02 33.58 -19.78
N THR A 54 1.84 33.62 -19.16
CA THR A 54 1.43 34.81 -18.40
C THR A 54 1.90 34.68 -16.97
N ALA A 55 2.90 35.49 -16.63
CA ALA A 55 3.33 35.73 -15.27
C ALA A 55 2.42 36.74 -14.56
N SER A 56 2.28 36.52 -13.26
CA SER A 56 1.92 37.47 -12.20
C SER A 56 0.44 37.82 -12.00
N SER A 57 -0.09 37.38 -10.87
CA SER A 57 -0.66 38.33 -9.90
C SER A 57 -0.17 37.97 -8.49
N ALA A 58 0.62 38.89 -7.94
CA ALA A 58 0.94 38.94 -6.52
C ALA A 58 -0.29 39.46 -5.75
N GLY A 59 -0.59 38.85 -4.60
CA GLY A 59 -1.70 39.30 -3.76
C GLY A 59 -1.97 38.40 -2.56
N SER A 60 -1.12 38.51 -1.53
CA SER A 60 -1.48 38.50 -0.11
C SER A 60 -2.50 37.47 0.40
N GLY A 61 -2.00 36.42 1.06
CA GLY A 61 -2.81 35.54 1.90
C GLY A 61 -2.02 34.32 2.35
N SER A 62 -1.02 34.52 3.19
CA SER A 62 -0.28 33.44 3.83
C SER A 62 -1.15 32.73 4.86
N ASP A 63 -2.02 31.83 4.42
CA ASP A 63 -2.51 30.77 5.29
C ASP A 63 -1.41 29.71 5.38
N LYS A 64 -0.49 29.95 6.32
CA LYS A 64 0.28 28.87 6.92
C LYS A 64 -0.74 27.92 7.52
N GLY A 65 -1.09 26.85 6.80
CA GLY A 65 -1.72 25.68 7.39
C GLY A 65 -0.87 25.27 8.57
N ALA A 66 -1.32 25.64 9.77
CA ALA A 66 -0.64 25.29 11.00
C ALA A 66 -0.74 23.78 11.13
N THR A 67 0.31 23.08 10.72
CA THR A 67 0.57 21.74 11.23
C THR A 67 0.49 21.86 12.75
N LYS A 68 -0.52 21.24 13.36
CA LYS A 68 -0.59 21.12 14.81
C LYS A 68 0.76 20.55 15.24
N LYS A 69 1.59 21.35 15.88
CA LYS A 69 2.87 20.89 16.40
C LYS A 69 2.57 19.69 17.29
N GLU A 70 3.33 18.61 17.12
CA GLU A 70 3.21 17.47 18.02
C GLU A 70 3.28 17.98 19.46
N PRO A 71 2.33 17.56 20.32
CA PRO A 71 2.33 17.99 21.71
C PRO A 71 3.65 17.58 22.38
N VAL A 72 4.18 18.45 23.23
CA VAL A 72 5.40 18.14 24.00
C VAL A 72 5.14 16.91 24.84
N TRP A 73 5.88 15.83 24.58
CA TRP A 73 5.75 14.58 25.32
C TRP A 73 6.40 14.72 26.71
N ASP A 74 5.66 14.37 27.75
CA ASP A 74 6.06 14.44 29.16
C ASP A 74 6.82 13.19 29.63
N GLY A 75 7.23 12.32 28.70
CA GLY A 75 7.92 11.08 28.99
C GLY A 75 7.02 9.94 29.48
N LYS A 76 5.69 10.13 29.52
CA LYS A 76 4.74 9.14 30.02
C LYS A 76 3.81 8.65 28.92
N THR A 77 3.51 7.35 28.94
CA THR A 77 2.46 6.76 28.10
C THR A 77 1.09 7.27 28.56
N LYS A 78 0.28 7.73 27.61
CA LYS A 78 -1.10 8.18 27.86
C LYS A 78 -2.06 7.25 27.13
N ILE A 79 -2.79 6.43 27.88
CA ILE A 79 -3.85 5.58 27.35
C ILE A 79 -5.02 6.48 26.91
N ILE A 80 -5.58 6.20 25.73
CA ILE A 80 -6.63 7.01 25.09
C ILE A 80 -7.92 6.19 24.99
N GLY A 81 -9.06 6.85 25.19
CA GLY A 81 -10.39 6.26 24.97
C GLY A 81 -10.63 5.02 25.84
N ASP A 82 -11.06 3.93 25.19
CA ASP A 82 -11.35 2.64 25.82
C ASP A 82 -10.09 1.81 26.14
N GLY A 83 -8.90 2.36 25.89
CA GLY A 83 -7.63 1.68 26.05
C GLY A 83 -7.16 0.89 24.84
N SER A 84 -7.78 1.07 23.68
CA SER A 84 -7.32 0.52 22.40
C SER A 84 -6.03 1.18 21.92
N THR A 85 -5.84 2.46 22.21
CA THR A 85 -4.68 3.23 21.74
C THR A 85 -4.00 3.98 22.87
N SER A 86 -2.76 4.36 22.64
CA SER A 86 -1.98 5.16 23.56
C SER A 86 -1.04 6.10 22.83
N TYR A 87 -0.79 7.26 23.43
CA TYR A 87 0.28 8.14 23.00
C TYR A 87 1.55 7.81 23.79
N THR A 88 2.57 7.33 23.09
CA THR A 88 3.87 6.91 23.67
C THR A 88 5.01 7.91 23.37
N GLY A 89 4.66 9.09 22.85
CA GLY A 89 5.61 10.10 22.37
C GLY A 89 5.83 10.03 20.85
N PRO A 90 6.71 10.88 20.30
CA PRO A 90 7.11 10.79 18.90
C PRO A 90 7.71 9.42 18.60
N GLN A 91 7.40 8.88 17.43
CA GLN A 91 7.96 7.62 16.98
C GLN A 91 9.49 7.72 16.88
N LYS A 92 10.18 6.67 17.35
CA LYS A 92 11.64 6.62 17.40
C LYS A 92 12.22 6.03 16.11
N GLY A 93 13.51 6.23 15.89
CA GLY A 93 14.24 5.61 14.77
C GLY A 93 14.08 6.31 13.42
N ARG A 94 13.06 7.17 13.27
CA ARG A 94 12.74 7.83 12.00
C ARG A 94 13.89 8.59 11.34
N LEU A 95 13.91 8.61 10.01
CA LEU A 95 14.80 9.44 9.21
C LEU A 95 14.59 10.91 9.56
N LYS A 96 15.68 11.58 9.95
CA LYS A 96 15.67 13.02 10.17
C LYS A 96 15.65 13.77 8.83
N ALA A 97 14.59 14.54 8.61
CA ALA A 97 14.51 15.46 7.47
C ALA A 97 15.57 16.56 7.57
N VAL A 98 16.36 16.73 6.50
CA VAL A 98 17.40 17.76 6.39
C VAL A 98 17.29 18.41 5.01
N PRO A 99 17.27 19.76 4.92
CA PRO A 99 17.28 20.46 3.64
C PRO A 99 18.59 20.19 2.89
N LEU A 100 18.49 20.00 1.57
CA LEU A 100 19.66 19.90 0.71
C LEU A 100 20.44 21.22 0.71
N LYS A 101 21.77 21.13 0.72
CA LYS A 101 22.65 22.26 0.42
C LYS A 101 22.69 22.51 -1.08
N LYS A 102 22.98 23.74 -1.48
CA LYS A 102 23.17 24.09 -2.89
C LYS A 102 24.15 23.11 -3.57
N GLY A 103 23.69 22.52 -4.68
CA GLY A 103 24.46 21.54 -5.45
C GLY A 103 24.61 20.14 -4.83
N GLU A 104 23.97 19.88 -3.69
CA GLU A 104 23.98 18.55 -3.09
C GLU A 104 23.08 17.60 -3.90
N LYS A 105 23.63 16.43 -4.26
CA LYS A 105 22.87 15.37 -4.92
C LYS A 105 21.84 14.79 -3.94
N PRO A 106 20.54 14.73 -4.30
CA PRO A 106 19.54 14.09 -3.45
C PRO A 106 19.87 12.60 -3.17
N PRO A 107 19.53 12.10 -1.96
CA PRO A 107 19.47 10.67 -1.73
C PRO A 107 18.53 10.00 -2.72
N GLN A 108 18.78 8.73 -3.06
CA GLN A 108 17.77 7.91 -3.71
C GLN A 108 16.84 7.36 -2.66
N PHE A 109 15.59 7.80 -2.67
CA PHE A 109 14.56 7.24 -1.81
C PHE A 109 13.93 6.00 -2.46
N VAL A 110 13.67 4.97 -1.65
CA VAL A 110 12.84 3.83 -2.03
C VAL A 110 11.79 3.64 -0.93
N VAL A 111 10.53 3.53 -1.30
CA VAL A 111 9.42 3.40 -0.36
C VAL A 111 8.71 2.09 -0.64
N PHE A 112 8.62 1.23 0.37
CA PHE A 112 7.87 -0.02 0.32
C PHE A 112 6.57 0.14 1.11
N SER A 113 5.48 -0.33 0.52
CA SER A 113 4.16 -0.30 1.15
C SER A 113 3.40 -1.60 1.00
N TRP A 114 2.50 -1.85 1.97
CA TRP A 114 1.71 -3.06 2.11
C TRP A 114 0.24 -2.71 2.27
N ASP A 115 -0.56 -3.01 1.26
CA ASP A 115 -1.99 -2.75 1.27
C ASP A 115 -2.72 -3.83 2.08
N GLY A 116 -3.69 -3.41 2.90
CA GLY A 116 -4.43 -4.28 3.81
C GLY A 116 -3.77 -4.47 5.18
N ALA A 117 -2.50 -4.88 5.18
CA ALA A 117 -1.69 -5.14 6.38
C ALA A 117 -2.33 -6.07 7.44
N LEU A 118 -3.04 -7.11 6.99
CA LEU A 118 -3.52 -8.20 7.86
C LEU A 118 -2.36 -9.12 8.25
N ALA A 119 -2.23 -9.48 9.53
CA ALA A 119 -1.32 -10.54 9.95
C ALA A 119 -2.03 -11.90 9.87
N GLY A 120 -1.98 -12.52 8.69
CA GLY A 120 -2.50 -13.87 8.44
C GLY A 120 -1.52 -15.00 8.78
N ASP A 121 -1.87 -16.22 8.40
CA ASP A 121 -1.06 -17.43 8.65
C ASP A 121 0.23 -17.50 7.81
N ASP A 122 0.36 -16.62 6.81
CA ASP A 122 1.52 -16.51 5.94
C ASP A 122 2.76 -15.90 6.62
N ASN A 123 2.59 -15.26 7.78
CA ASN A 123 3.62 -14.53 8.54
C ASN A 123 4.35 -13.43 7.74
N LEU A 124 3.74 -12.90 6.67
CA LEU A 124 4.37 -11.89 5.82
C LEU A 124 4.55 -10.55 6.56
N PHE A 125 3.62 -10.19 7.44
CA PHE A 125 3.75 -8.97 8.24
C PHE A 125 5.00 -9.02 9.13
N GLU A 126 5.17 -10.09 9.92
CA GLU A 126 6.37 -10.29 10.73
C GLU A 126 7.63 -10.31 9.85
N HIS A 127 7.62 -11.06 8.75
CA HIS A 127 8.75 -11.16 7.81
C HIS A 127 9.23 -9.79 7.34
N TYR A 128 8.32 -8.93 6.86
CA TYR A 128 8.69 -7.62 6.35
C TYR A 128 9.08 -6.61 7.44
N ARG A 129 8.55 -6.75 8.65
CA ARG A 129 9.07 -6.04 9.84
C ARG A 129 10.53 -6.45 10.13
N GLN A 130 10.85 -7.75 10.09
CA GLN A 130 12.23 -8.21 10.29
C GLN A 130 13.16 -7.76 9.16
N MET A 131 12.68 -7.74 7.91
CA MET A 131 13.42 -7.19 6.77
C MET A 131 13.70 -5.70 6.94
N ALA A 132 12.70 -4.91 7.37
CA ALA A 132 12.85 -3.49 7.67
C ALA A 132 13.95 -3.24 8.69
N LYS A 133 13.93 -3.99 9.80
CA LYS A 133 14.94 -3.92 10.87
C LYS A 133 16.34 -4.32 10.40
N LYS A 134 16.45 -5.37 9.58
CA LYS A 134 17.73 -5.90 9.10
C LYS A 134 18.40 -4.97 8.08
N TYR A 135 17.61 -4.30 7.24
CA TYR A 135 18.12 -3.52 6.10
C TYR A 135 17.94 -2.00 6.25
N ASP A 136 17.57 -1.51 7.45
CA ASP A 136 17.30 -0.08 7.70
C ASP A 136 16.30 0.49 6.68
N ALA A 137 15.18 -0.23 6.53
CA ALA A 137 14.18 0.00 5.49
C ALA A 137 12.80 0.18 6.10
N HIS A 138 12.53 1.37 6.67
CA HIS A 138 11.20 1.65 7.21
C HIS A 138 10.13 1.54 6.10
N MET A 139 9.04 0.86 6.42
CA MET A 139 7.96 0.57 5.47
C MET A 139 6.67 1.25 5.91
N THR A 140 5.70 1.33 4.99
CA THR A 140 4.34 1.80 5.28
C THR A 140 3.35 0.65 5.20
N PHE A 141 2.68 0.35 6.30
CA PHE A 141 1.61 -0.65 6.35
C PHE A 141 0.26 0.08 6.28
N PHE A 142 -0.41 0.01 5.12
CA PHE A 142 -1.72 0.59 4.91
C PHE A 142 -2.78 -0.35 5.46
N LEU A 143 -3.17 -0.12 6.71
CA LEU A 143 -4.13 -0.97 7.42
C LEU A 143 -5.55 -0.79 6.85
N THR A 144 -6.19 -1.91 6.53
CA THR A 144 -7.65 -1.93 6.36
C THR A 144 -8.34 -1.96 7.72
N GLY A 145 -9.23 -1.00 8.01
CA GLY A 145 -9.85 -0.81 9.32
C GLY A 145 -10.70 -1.99 9.78
N ILE A 146 -11.42 -2.66 8.88
CA ILE A 146 -12.23 -3.83 9.24
C ILE A 146 -11.39 -5.04 9.69
N TYR A 147 -10.07 -5.02 9.48
CA TYR A 147 -9.16 -6.02 10.04
C TYR A 147 -8.96 -5.89 11.55
N LEU A 148 -9.53 -4.85 12.17
CA LEU A 148 -9.66 -4.69 13.62
C LEU A 148 -11.10 -4.89 14.13
N LEU A 149 -12.02 -5.36 13.26
CA LEU A 149 -13.44 -5.52 13.58
C LEU A 149 -13.85 -7.00 13.51
N PRO A 150 -14.30 -7.62 14.62
CA PRO A 150 -14.82 -8.98 14.57
C PRO A 150 -15.99 -9.12 13.61
N LYS A 151 -16.04 -10.22 12.86
CA LYS A 151 -17.13 -10.50 11.91
C LYS A 151 -18.52 -10.49 12.57
N ALA A 152 -18.62 -10.88 13.85
CA ALA A 152 -19.85 -10.83 14.62
C ALA A 152 -20.34 -9.39 14.92
N LYS A 153 -19.46 -8.40 14.73
CA LYS A 153 -19.71 -6.97 14.90
C LYS A 153 -19.68 -6.21 13.58
N ARG A 154 -19.74 -6.90 12.43
CA ARG A 154 -19.71 -6.25 11.09
C ARG A 154 -20.75 -5.15 10.91
N ASP A 155 -21.89 -5.25 11.60
CA ASP A 155 -22.93 -4.21 11.62
C ASP A 155 -22.49 -2.95 12.39
N LEU A 156 -21.22 -2.77 12.72
CA LEU A 156 -20.66 -1.47 13.10
C LEU A 156 -20.10 -0.70 11.90
N TYR A 157 -19.84 -1.39 10.78
CA TYR A 157 -19.42 -0.79 9.51
C TYR A 157 -20.65 -0.43 8.67
N ASP A 158 -20.74 0.83 8.25
CA ASP A 158 -21.83 1.38 7.43
C ASP A 158 -21.26 1.94 6.11
N PRO A 159 -20.81 1.06 5.20
CA PRO A 159 -20.10 1.47 3.99
C PRO A 159 -20.91 2.42 3.10
N PRO A 160 -20.29 3.46 2.51
CA PRO A 160 -20.97 4.32 1.57
C PRO A 160 -21.56 3.54 0.39
N GLN A 161 -22.83 3.79 0.09
CA GLN A 161 -23.57 3.20 -1.05
C GLN A 161 -23.75 1.67 -1.03
N HIS A 162 -23.46 1.01 0.10
CA HIS A 162 -23.65 -0.44 0.29
C HIS A 162 -24.46 -0.75 1.54
N ASP A 163 -24.89 -2.00 1.69
CA ASP A 163 -25.60 -2.45 2.88
C ASP A 163 -24.66 -2.46 4.10
N LYS A 164 -25.22 -2.16 5.27
CA LYS A 164 -24.52 -2.20 6.54
C LYS A 164 -23.82 -3.56 6.77
N GLY A 165 -22.54 -3.50 7.13
CA GLY A 165 -21.66 -4.65 7.32
C GLY A 165 -21.20 -5.35 6.04
N ALA A 166 -21.51 -4.81 4.85
CA ALA A 166 -20.94 -5.29 3.60
C ALA A 166 -19.47 -4.90 3.47
N ALA A 167 -18.69 -5.76 2.83
CA ALA A 167 -17.31 -5.50 2.42
C ALA A 167 -17.02 -6.34 1.16
N ALA A 168 -16.17 -5.84 0.27
CA ALA A 168 -15.67 -6.57 -0.90
C ALA A 168 -14.52 -7.53 -0.56
N ILE A 169 -14.02 -7.47 0.67
CA ILE A 169 -13.01 -8.35 1.24
C ILE A 169 -13.56 -9.08 2.47
N SER A 170 -12.88 -10.16 2.87
CA SER A 170 -13.31 -10.94 4.03
C SER A 170 -12.97 -10.25 5.34
N TYR A 171 -13.87 -10.33 6.31
CA TYR A 171 -13.56 -10.02 7.71
C TYR A 171 -12.51 -11.01 8.26
N PRO A 172 -11.62 -10.56 9.15
CA PRO A 172 -10.61 -11.42 9.77
C PRO A 172 -11.25 -12.42 10.74
N THR A 173 -10.48 -13.45 11.10
CA THR A 173 -10.79 -14.25 12.29
C THR A 173 -10.43 -13.47 13.55
N ASP A 174 -11.04 -13.81 14.69
CA ASP A 174 -10.70 -13.16 15.97
C ASP A 174 -9.21 -13.36 16.34
N GLU A 175 -8.63 -14.51 15.95
CA GLU A 175 -7.20 -14.77 16.09
C GLU A 175 -6.36 -13.82 15.23
N HIS A 176 -6.72 -13.65 13.96
CA HIS A 176 -6.01 -12.74 13.04
C HIS A 176 -6.14 -11.27 13.43
N ILE A 177 -7.22 -10.87 14.11
CA ILE A 177 -7.31 -9.52 14.71
C ILE A 177 -6.20 -9.35 15.75
N ARG A 178 -6.05 -10.33 16.65
CA ARG A 178 -5.07 -10.27 17.74
C ARG A 178 -3.63 -10.30 17.24
N THR A 179 -3.31 -11.12 16.24
CA THR A 179 -1.98 -11.11 15.60
C THR A 179 -1.74 -9.78 14.88
N THR A 180 -2.73 -9.24 14.18
CA THR A 180 -2.61 -7.94 13.49
C THR A 180 -2.32 -6.82 14.48
N LEU A 181 -3.01 -6.78 15.63
CA LEU A 181 -2.75 -5.81 16.69
C LEU A 181 -1.32 -5.90 17.25
N ALA A 182 -0.81 -7.13 17.43
CA ALA A 182 0.57 -7.34 17.87
C ALA A 182 1.58 -6.82 16.83
N GLU A 183 1.41 -7.17 15.56
CA GLU A 183 2.31 -6.73 14.48
C GLU A 183 2.26 -5.22 14.25
N LEU A 184 1.08 -4.59 14.34
CA LEU A 184 0.93 -3.12 14.29
C LEU A 184 1.68 -2.44 15.44
N SER A 185 1.57 -2.98 16.65
CA SER A 185 2.26 -2.44 17.82
C SER A 185 3.78 -2.48 17.64
N GLU A 186 4.31 -3.63 17.21
CA GLU A 186 5.74 -3.74 16.99
C GLU A 186 6.19 -2.93 15.77
N ALA A 187 5.41 -2.86 14.69
CA ALA A 187 5.75 -2.10 13.48
C ALA A 187 6.00 -0.64 13.83
N TRP A 188 5.10 -0.08 14.64
CA TRP A 188 5.25 1.28 15.16
C TRP A 188 6.50 1.45 16.02
N LYS A 189 6.76 0.54 16.96
CA LYS A 189 7.94 0.62 17.85
C LYS A 189 9.27 0.54 17.08
N GLU A 190 9.26 -0.15 15.95
CA GLU A 190 10.41 -0.34 15.07
C GLU A 190 10.60 0.79 14.04
N GLY A 191 9.76 1.83 14.06
CA GLY A 191 9.91 3.00 13.19
C GLY A 191 9.17 2.91 11.86
N ASN A 192 8.37 1.87 11.64
CA ASN A 192 7.53 1.75 10.44
C ASN A 192 6.25 2.57 10.57
N GLU A 193 5.73 3.01 9.45
CA GLU A 193 4.52 3.81 9.39
C GLU A 193 3.26 2.94 9.32
N ILE A 194 2.21 3.39 10.02
CA ILE A 194 0.85 2.86 9.86
C ILE A 194 0.02 3.90 9.10
N GLY A 195 -0.35 3.56 7.87
CA GLY A 195 -1.29 4.30 7.03
C GLY A 195 -2.66 3.62 7.01
N THR A 196 -3.58 4.14 6.19
CA THR A 196 -4.88 3.49 5.95
C THR A 196 -5.01 2.93 4.53
N HIS A 197 -5.64 1.76 4.42
CA HIS A 197 -6.24 1.25 3.19
C HIS A 197 -7.78 1.29 3.26
N PHE A 198 -8.30 2.18 4.12
CA PHE A 198 -9.72 2.39 4.37
C PHE A 198 -10.39 1.11 4.87
N ASN A 199 -11.65 0.81 4.51
CA ASN A 199 -12.41 -0.28 5.14
C ASN A 199 -12.85 -1.35 4.15
N GLY A 200 -13.92 -1.11 3.39
CA GLY A 200 -14.65 -2.19 2.71
C GLY A 200 -14.05 -2.67 1.39
N HIS A 201 -13.00 -2.01 0.88
CA HIS A 201 -12.30 -2.33 -0.37
C HIS A 201 -13.20 -2.39 -1.62
N PHE A 202 -14.20 -1.51 -1.72
CA PHE A 202 -15.10 -1.48 -2.89
C PHE A 202 -14.43 -0.83 -4.11
N CYS A 203 -14.52 -1.50 -5.25
CA CYS A 203 -13.94 -1.05 -6.53
C CYS A 203 -14.99 -1.04 -7.63
N GLY A 204 -14.81 -0.17 -8.63
CA GLY A 204 -15.73 -0.03 -9.75
C GLY A 204 -17.03 0.69 -9.36
N GLU A 205 -18.16 0.25 -9.90
CA GLU A 205 -19.47 0.86 -9.64
C GLU A 205 -19.77 0.87 -8.12
N LYS A 206 -20.12 2.04 -7.59
CA LYS A 206 -20.30 2.31 -6.15
C LYS A 206 -19.05 2.09 -5.30
N GLY A 207 -17.88 1.97 -5.93
CA GLY A 207 -16.58 2.01 -5.28
C GLY A 207 -16.12 3.44 -5.01
N GLY A 208 -14.87 3.59 -4.55
CA GLY A 208 -14.30 4.89 -4.20
C GLY A 208 -14.39 5.96 -5.29
N GLY A 209 -14.42 5.55 -6.56
CA GLY A 209 -14.62 6.43 -7.71
C GLY A 209 -15.96 7.18 -7.73
N ASP A 210 -17.03 6.58 -7.20
CA ASP A 210 -18.38 7.14 -7.18
C ASP A 210 -18.70 7.89 -5.87
N TRP A 211 -17.83 7.78 -4.86
CA TRP A 211 -18.05 8.39 -3.56
C TRP A 211 -17.80 9.90 -3.59
N SER A 212 -18.75 10.62 -3.01
CA SER A 212 -18.66 12.05 -2.71
C SER A 212 -17.63 12.32 -1.61
N VAL A 213 -17.27 13.60 -1.45
CA VAL A 213 -16.39 14.04 -0.35
C VAL A 213 -16.98 13.67 1.02
N ALA A 214 -18.30 13.73 1.20
CA ALA A 214 -18.93 13.38 2.47
C ALA A 214 -18.85 11.89 2.79
N GLU A 215 -19.01 11.05 1.77
CA GLU A 215 -18.88 9.59 1.88
C GLU A 215 -17.43 9.17 2.17
N TRP A 216 -16.44 9.79 1.53
CA TRP A 216 -15.03 9.60 1.90
C TRP A 216 -14.74 10.02 3.35
N LYS A 217 -15.34 11.11 3.84
CA LYS A 217 -15.20 11.50 5.25
C LYS A 217 -15.83 10.48 6.20
N GLN A 218 -16.95 9.88 5.81
CA GLN A 218 -17.57 8.80 6.58
C GLN A 218 -16.64 7.59 6.64
N GLU A 219 -16.11 7.13 5.50
CA GLU A 219 -15.19 5.99 5.44
C GLU A 219 -13.95 6.21 6.35
N ILE A 220 -13.34 7.40 6.30
CA ILE A 220 -12.20 7.75 7.16
C ILE A 220 -12.61 7.76 8.63
N LYS A 221 -13.79 8.28 8.96
CA LYS A 221 -14.30 8.28 10.34
C LYS A 221 -14.47 6.87 10.88
N GLU A 222 -15.04 5.96 10.08
CA GLU A 222 -15.25 4.57 10.49
C GLU A 222 -13.92 3.83 10.68
N PHE A 223 -12.94 4.06 9.78
CA PHE A 223 -11.58 3.55 9.96
C PHE A 223 -10.98 4.03 11.30
N ASN A 224 -11.06 5.34 11.57
CA ASN A 224 -10.56 5.92 12.81
C ASN A 224 -11.29 5.33 14.05
N ASP A 225 -12.60 5.13 13.96
CA ASP A 225 -13.39 4.53 15.04
C ASP A 225 -12.99 3.08 15.32
N PHE A 226 -12.66 2.28 14.29
CA PHE A 226 -12.17 0.91 14.47
C PHE A 226 -10.79 0.86 15.13
N VAL A 227 -9.86 1.72 14.72
CA VAL A 227 -8.54 1.84 15.37
C VAL A 227 -8.66 2.33 16.80
N ALA A 228 -9.52 3.33 17.05
CA ALA A 228 -9.66 3.95 18.36
C ALA A 228 -10.41 3.10 19.39
N ASN A 229 -11.18 2.08 18.96
CA ASN A 229 -12.08 1.31 19.82
C ASN A 229 -12.02 -0.22 19.61
N TRP A 230 -10.90 -0.76 19.11
CA TRP A 230 -10.78 -2.20 18.86
C TRP A 230 -11.02 -3.04 20.11
N LYS A 231 -10.62 -2.62 21.32
CA LYS A 231 -10.90 -3.35 22.57
C LYS A 231 -12.38 -3.46 22.85
N THR A 232 -13.12 -2.37 22.69
CA THR A 232 -14.59 -2.40 22.81
C THR A 232 -15.21 -3.32 21.78
N ASN A 233 -14.68 -3.33 20.55
CA ASN A 233 -15.22 -4.13 19.45
C ASN A 233 -14.94 -5.62 19.62
N THR A 234 -13.73 -6.00 20.04
CA THR A 234 -13.29 -7.39 20.22
C THR A 234 -13.68 -7.98 21.57
N GLY A 235 -13.75 -7.14 22.61
CA GLY A 235 -13.87 -7.59 24.00
C GLY A 235 -12.54 -8.06 24.61
N ASP A 236 -11.42 -7.88 23.92
CA ASP A 236 -10.10 -8.24 24.42
C ASP A 236 -9.66 -7.28 25.54
N THR A 237 -9.21 -7.84 26.66
CA THR A 237 -8.73 -7.07 27.82
C THR A 237 -7.28 -7.34 28.18
N ASP A 238 -6.65 -8.34 27.54
CA ASP A 238 -5.32 -8.85 27.86
C ASP A 238 -4.21 -8.31 26.94
N LEU A 239 -4.58 -7.65 25.85
CA LEU A 239 -3.64 -6.99 24.95
C LEU A 239 -3.35 -5.54 25.38
N ASP A 240 -2.08 -5.13 25.25
CA ASP A 240 -1.69 -3.74 25.46
C ASP A 240 -2.35 -2.82 24.42
N PRO A 241 -2.61 -1.54 24.75
CA PRO A 241 -3.03 -0.55 23.76
C PRO A 241 -2.00 -0.43 22.63
N LEU A 242 -2.46 -0.14 21.41
CA LEU A 242 -1.58 0.26 20.32
C LEU A 242 -0.72 1.47 20.77
N PRO A 243 0.59 1.48 20.49
CA PRO A 243 1.51 2.54 20.94
C PRO A 243 1.39 3.86 20.15
N PHE A 244 0.33 3.98 19.34
CA PHE A 244 -0.04 5.14 18.55
C PHE A 244 -1.54 5.39 18.64
N THR A 245 -1.97 6.57 18.21
CA THR A 245 -3.37 6.99 18.13
C THR A 245 -3.76 7.23 16.67
N VAL A 246 -5.04 7.46 16.39
CA VAL A 246 -5.51 7.79 15.02
C VAL A 246 -4.79 9.00 14.41
N ASP A 247 -4.35 9.95 15.24
CA ASP A 247 -3.58 11.12 14.78
C ASP A 247 -2.23 10.73 14.14
N ALA A 248 -1.73 9.51 14.37
CA ALA A 248 -0.52 9.00 13.75
C ALA A 248 -0.70 8.60 12.28
N VAL A 249 -1.94 8.39 11.82
CA VAL A 249 -2.24 8.02 10.43
C VAL A 249 -2.15 9.27 9.57
N LYS A 250 -1.08 9.40 8.79
CA LYS A 250 -0.77 10.59 7.99
C LYS A 250 -1.11 10.47 6.51
N GLY A 251 -1.58 9.32 6.07
CA GLY A 251 -2.00 9.13 4.69
C GLY A 251 -2.58 7.74 4.46
N GLY A 252 -2.94 7.49 3.21
CA GLY A 252 -3.54 6.24 2.80
C GLY A 252 -3.43 6.00 1.31
N ARG A 253 -3.82 4.79 0.91
CA ARG A 253 -4.04 4.41 -0.48
C ARG A 253 -5.46 3.90 -0.60
N ALA A 254 -6.24 4.48 -1.50
CA ALA A 254 -7.59 4.06 -1.79
C ALA A 254 -7.55 2.66 -2.43
N PRO A 255 -8.47 1.75 -2.04
CA PRO A 255 -8.72 0.51 -2.75
C PRO A 255 -8.82 0.73 -4.26
N CYS A 256 -8.14 -0.12 -5.02
CA CYS A 256 -8.10 -0.08 -6.48
C CYS A 256 -7.60 1.24 -7.10
N LEU A 257 -6.99 2.14 -6.32
CA LEU A 257 -6.49 3.45 -6.78
C LEU A 257 -7.60 4.38 -7.31
N GLU A 258 -8.83 4.22 -6.82
CA GLU A 258 -10.01 4.95 -7.28
C GLU A 258 -10.41 6.09 -6.33
N GLY A 259 -11.05 7.12 -6.87
CA GLY A 259 -11.69 8.17 -6.05
C GLY A 259 -10.79 9.30 -5.54
N GLN A 260 -9.53 9.36 -5.99
CA GLN A 260 -8.54 10.34 -5.49
C GLN A 260 -9.08 11.78 -5.48
N GLU A 261 -9.82 12.21 -6.52
CA GLU A 261 -10.27 13.60 -6.66
C GLU A 261 -11.09 14.08 -5.46
N ASN A 262 -12.02 13.25 -4.97
CA ASN A 262 -12.84 13.56 -3.80
C ASN A 262 -12.12 13.19 -2.50
N LEU A 263 -11.34 12.12 -2.50
CA LEU A 263 -10.56 11.70 -1.35
C LEU A 263 -9.59 12.79 -0.87
N VAL A 264 -8.80 13.41 -1.74
CA VAL A 264 -7.84 14.46 -1.35
C VAL A 264 -8.52 15.72 -0.78
N LYS A 265 -9.81 15.91 -1.07
CA LYS A 265 -10.63 16.98 -0.46
C LYS A 265 -11.09 16.56 0.95
N ALA A 266 -11.46 15.28 1.13
CA ALA A 266 -11.94 14.73 2.40
C ALA A 266 -10.84 14.63 3.47
N VAL A 267 -9.66 14.12 3.10
CA VAL A 267 -8.58 13.80 4.06
C VAL A 267 -7.98 15.01 4.78
N LYS A 268 -8.18 16.22 4.24
CA LYS A 268 -7.74 17.48 4.87
C LYS A 268 -8.29 17.66 6.28
N ASP A 269 -9.53 17.26 6.49
CA ASP A 269 -10.22 17.40 7.77
C ASP A 269 -9.65 16.45 8.84
N PHE A 270 -8.90 15.44 8.41
CA PHE A 270 -8.30 14.41 9.27
C PHE A 270 -6.77 14.56 9.41
N GLY A 271 -6.19 15.65 8.91
CA GLY A 271 -4.77 15.94 9.09
C GLY A 271 -3.82 15.07 8.28
N TYR A 272 -4.31 14.44 7.20
CA TYR A 272 -3.44 13.68 6.30
C TYR A 272 -2.49 14.63 5.58
N ARG A 273 -1.29 14.13 5.34
CA ARG A 273 -0.19 14.83 4.67
C ARG A 273 -0.02 14.37 3.24
N TYR A 274 -0.39 13.13 2.95
CA TYR A 274 -0.23 12.54 1.64
C TYR A 274 -1.39 11.60 1.27
N ASP A 275 -1.49 11.33 -0.03
CA ASP A 275 -2.31 10.30 -0.65
C ASP A 275 -1.43 9.48 -1.60
N ALA A 276 -1.59 8.16 -1.59
CA ALA A 276 -0.83 7.22 -2.41
C ALA A 276 -1.71 6.49 -3.44
N SER A 277 -2.82 7.12 -3.85
CA SER A 277 -3.91 6.50 -4.61
C SER A 277 -3.94 6.90 -6.08
N SER A 278 -3.02 7.74 -6.56
CA SER A 278 -3.03 8.17 -7.96
C SER A 278 -2.78 6.98 -8.90
N PRO A 279 -3.53 6.84 -10.01
CA PRO A 279 -3.61 5.62 -10.83
C PRO A 279 -2.39 5.39 -11.76
N GLY A 280 -1.21 5.88 -11.37
CA GLY A 280 0.01 5.78 -12.16
C GLY A 280 0.59 7.13 -12.57
N ALA A 281 1.91 7.25 -12.42
CA ALA A 281 2.68 8.37 -12.97
C ALA A 281 4.05 7.89 -13.49
N TYR A 282 4.72 8.71 -14.28
CA TYR A 282 6.14 8.51 -14.52
C TYR A 282 6.94 8.66 -13.22
N GLN A 283 8.15 8.10 -13.20
CA GLN A 283 9.08 8.20 -12.07
C GLN A 283 9.70 9.60 -11.96
N VAL A 284 8.88 10.60 -11.65
CA VAL A 284 9.26 11.99 -11.39
C VAL A 284 9.07 12.31 -9.91
N TRP A 285 9.64 13.43 -9.46
CA TRP A 285 9.48 13.87 -8.07
C TRP A 285 8.00 14.16 -7.72
N PRO A 286 7.53 13.81 -6.52
CA PRO A 286 6.12 14.03 -6.14
C PRO A 286 5.71 15.51 -6.03
N GLY A 287 4.43 15.79 -6.27
CA GLY A 287 3.82 17.11 -6.13
C GLY A 287 2.71 17.16 -5.08
N LYS A 288 2.12 18.34 -4.86
CA LYS A 288 0.93 18.46 -4.00
C LYS A 288 -0.32 18.61 -4.85
N LYS A 289 -1.35 17.82 -4.58
CA LYS A 289 -2.72 18.00 -5.07
C LYS A 289 -3.57 18.55 -3.93
N ASN A 290 -4.16 19.72 -4.12
CA ASN A 290 -4.94 20.38 -3.07
C ASN A 290 -4.19 20.57 -1.72
N GLY A 291 -2.85 20.64 -1.72
CA GLY A 291 -2.06 20.76 -0.48
C GLY A 291 -1.70 19.44 0.20
N ILE A 292 -2.13 18.30 -0.35
CA ILE A 292 -1.76 16.94 0.05
C ILE A 292 -0.66 16.43 -0.88
N TRP A 293 0.40 15.84 -0.36
CA TRP A 293 1.42 15.19 -1.20
C TRP A 293 0.80 14.03 -1.99
N ASP A 294 1.04 14.01 -3.30
CA ASP A 294 0.57 12.99 -4.22
C ASP A 294 1.71 12.01 -4.51
N PHE A 295 1.61 10.80 -3.97
CA PHE A 295 2.59 9.74 -4.10
C PHE A 295 2.06 8.59 -4.97
N PRO A 296 2.00 8.78 -6.30
CA PRO A 296 1.47 7.77 -7.22
C PRO A 296 2.33 6.50 -7.20
N LEU A 297 1.71 5.34 -7.43
CA LEU A 297 2.48 4.22 -7.97
C LEU A 297 3.06 4.62 -9.33
N GLN A 298 4.24 4.11 -9.65
CA GLN A 298 5.01 4.59 -10.79
C GLN A 298 5.10 3.54 -11.89
N MET A 299 5.12 3.99 -13.13
CA MET A 299 5.34 3.13 -14.30
C MET A 299 6.82 2.74 -14.37
N LEU A 300 7.10 1.43 -14.25
CA LEU A 300 8.43 0.85 -14.35
C LEU A 300 8.59 0.14 -15.70
N PRO A 301 9.78 0.18 -16.33
CA PRO A 301 10.02 -0.57 -17.55
C PRO A 301 9.93 -2.07 -17.27
N PHE A 302 8.93 -2.71 -17.89
CA PHE A 302 8.63 -4.13 -17.75
C PHE A 302 9.18 -4.92 -18.94
N ASN A 303 9.06 -4.36 -20.15
CA ASN A 303 9.78 -4.77 -21.34
C ASN A 303 10.05 -3.54 -22.24
N ASP A 304 10.58 -3.76 -23.44
CA ASP A 304 10.98 -2.67 -24.35
C ASP A 304 9.81 -1.75 -24.74
N ASP A 305 8.59 -2.28 -24.83
CA ASP A 305 7.41 -1.57 -25.34
C ASP A 305 6.38 -1.22 -24.26
N TYR A 306 6.55 -1.75 -23.04
CA TYR A 306 5.55 -1.65 -21.97
C TYR A 306 6.16 -1.31 -20.62
N GLN A 307 5.44 -0.45 -19.89
CA GLN A 307 5.72 -0.15 -18.51
C GLN A 307 4.58 -0.67 -17.64
N ALA A 308 4.92 -1.38 -16.58
CA ALA A 308 3.96 -1.87 -15.60
C ALA A 308 3.97 -0.96 -14.38
N LEU A 309 2.83 -0.81 -13.73
CA LEU A 309 2.74 -0.09 -12.47
C LEU A 309 3.57 -0.82 -11.40
N SER A 310 4.21 -0.07 -10.49
CA SER A 310 5.12 -0.56 -9.46
C SER A 310 4.43 -1.29 -8.31
N MET A 311 3.60 -2.27 -8.65
CA MET A 311 2.82 -3.07 -7.72
C MET A 311 2.75 -4.53 -8.15
N ASP A 312 2.87 -5.43 -7.18
CA ASP A 312 2.83 -6.88 -7.37
C ASP A 312 1.59 -7.37 -8.14
N PHE A 313 0.40 -6.84 -7.85
CA PHE A 313 -0.83 -7.17 -8.58
C PHE A 313 -0.71 -6.86 -10.08
N ASN A 314 -0.05 -5.78 -10.46
CA ASN A 314 0.15 -5.46 -11.86
C ASN A 314 1.09 -6.44 -12.53
N PHE A 315 2.11 -6.95 -11.84
CA PHE A 315 2.96 -8.00 -12.40
C PHE A 315 2.23 -9.33 -12.52
N LEU A 316 1.45 -9.70 -11.50
CA LEU A 316 0.51 -10.83 -11.56
C LEU A 316 -0.39 -10.75 -12.80
N TYR A 317 -1.03 -9.60 -13.01
CA TYR A 317 -1.91 -9.43 -14.15
C TYR A 317 -1.20 -9.57 -15.51
N ASN A 318 -0.01 -8.97 -15.65
CA ASN A 318 0.74 -9.03 -16.92
C ASN A 318 1.37 -10.42 -17.18
N GLN A 319 1.59 -11.22 -16.14
CA GLN A 319 2.27 -12.51 -16.24
C GLN A 319 1.33 -13.72 -16.33
N SER A 320 0.24 -13.69 -15.56
CA SER A 320 -0.72 -14.81 -15.45
C SER A 320 -2.18 -14.38 -15.67
N GLU A 321 -2.43 -13.21 -16.25
CA GLU A 321 -3.78 -12.65 -16.45
C GLU A 321 -4.58 -12.52 -15.14
N GLY A 322 -3.87 -12.33 -14.02
CA GLY A 322 -4.47 -12.20 -12.69
C GLY A 322 -4.75 -13.54 -12.00
N GLN A 323 -4.35 -14.66 -12.58
CA GLN A 323 -4.48 -15.97 -11.93
C GLN A 323 -3.51 -16.07 -10.75
N THR A 324 -4.03 -16.24 -9.55
CA THR A 324 -3.25 -16.37 -8.30
C THR A 324 -2.46 -17.68 -8.21
N ASP A 325 -2.82 -18.66 -9.03
CA ASP A 325 -2.17 -19.97 -9.14
C ASP A 325 -1.98 -20.32 -10.63
N GLY A 326 -1.20 -19.50 -11.34
CA GLY A 326 -0.83 -19.70 -12.73
C GLY A 326 0.08 -20.91 -12.96
N ASP A 327 0.64 -21.06 -14.16
CA ASP A 327 1.51 -22.20 -14.49
C ASP A 327 2.79 -22.23 -13.63
N PRO A 328 2.98 -23.23 -12.73
CA PRO A 328 4.16 -23.30 -11.88
C PRO A 328 5.47 -23.43 -12.64
N ALA A 329 5.46 -23.89 -13.90
CA ALA A 329 6.65 -23.94 -14.74
C ALA A 329 7.21 -22.54 -15.06
N MET A 330 6.40 -21.50 -14.95
CA MET A 330 6.76 -20.11 -15.26
C MET A 330 7.20 -19.30 -14.03
N TYR A 331 7.01 -19.82 -12.82
CA TYR A 331 7.25 -19.07 -11.58
C TYR A 331 8.68 -18.50 -11.48
N SER A 332 9.70 -19.26 -11.87
CA SER A 332 11.09 -18.77 -11.87
C SER A 332 11.32 -17.64 -12.88
N THR A 333 10.70 -17.71 -14.06
CA THR A 333 10.76 -16.68 -15.08
C THR A 333 10.05 -15.41 -14.61
N TRP A 334 8.83 -15.53 -14.09
CA TRP A 334 8.03 -14.40 -13.61
C TRP A 334 8.65 -13.73 -12.38
N GLN A 335 9.26 -14.52 -11.48
CA GLN A 335 10.03 -13.96 -10.35
C GLN A 335 11.20 -13.12 -10.86
N GLN A 336 11.99 -13.64 -11.81
CA GLN A 336 13.14 -12.91 -12.35
C GLN A 336 12.70 -11.65 -13.10
N GLU A 337 11.64 -11.73 -13.90
CA GLU A 337 11.08 -10.57 -14.61
C GLU A 337 10.58 -9.49 -13.64
N THR A 338 10.00 -9.89 -12.51
CA THR A 338 9.59 -8.96 -11.43
C THR A 338 10.82 -8.26 -10.82
N ILE A 339 11.87 -9.01 -10.49
CA ILE A 339 13.13 -8.46 -9.98
C ILE A 339 13.73 -7.47 -10.99
N ASP A 340 13.82 -7.88 -12.25
CA ASP A 340 14.41 -7.08 -13.33
C ASP A 340 13.63 -5.79 -13.55
N THR A 341 12.29 -5.84 -13.52
CA THR A 341 11.42 -4.67 -13.61
C THR A 341 11.67 -3.68 -12.47
N TYR A 342 11.72 -4.17 -11.22
CA TYR A 342 12.03 -3.32 -10.07
C TYR A 342 13.42 -2.71 -10.16
N MET A 343 14.43 -3.51 -10.56
CA MET A 343 15.80 -3.05 -10.69
C MET A 343 15.97 -2.06 -11.85
N ALA A 344 15.24 -2.22 -12.96
CA ALA A 344 15.25 -1.28 -14.06
C ALA A 344 14.62 0.05 -13.65
N GLY A 345 13.50 0.01 -12.92
CA GLY A 345 12.89 1.18 -12.27
C GLY A 345 13.85 1.88 -11.32
N PHE A 346 14.52 1.14 -10.44
CA PHE A 346 15.52 1.67 -9.51
C PHE A 346 16.70 2.32 -10.24
N ASN A 347 17.30 1.62 -11.21
CA ASN A 347 18.47 2.11 -11.94
C ASN A 347 18.15 3.38 -12.73
N ARG A 348 16.94 3.49 -13.32
CA ARG A 348 16.49 4.67 -14.05
C ARG A 348 16.60 5.93 -13.20
N VAL A 349 16.12 5.90 -11.96
CA VAL A 349 16.13 7.06 -11.06
C VAL A 349 17.43 7.21 -10.28
N TYR A 350 18.07 6.11 -9.89
CA TYR A 350 19.31 6.11 -9.11
C TYR A 350 20.49 6.72 -9.87
N TYR A 351 20.58 6.45 -11.18
CA TYR A 351 21.58 7.04 -12.06
C TYR A 351 21.09 8.31 -12.76
N GLY A 352 19.80 8.67 -12.60
CA GLY A 352 19.16 9.81 -13.25
C GLY A 352 18.64 10.85 -12.25
N SER A 353 17.32 11.08 -12.29
CA SER A 353 16.64 12.20 -11.63
C SER A 353 16.63 12.16 -10.09
N ARG A 354 16.98 11.02 -9.50
CA ARG A 354 16.84 10.74 -8.05
C ARG A 354 15.40 10.83 -7.53
N ALA A 355 14.40 10.82 -8.40
CA ALA A 355 13.01 10.69 -7.98
C ALA A 355 12.84 9.45 -7.08
N PRO A 356 11.99 9.49 -6.04
CA PRO A 356 11.74 8.34 -5.19
C PRO A 356 11.18 7.18 -6.03
N LEU A 357 11.60 5.96 -5.73
CA LEU A 357 10.98 4.74 -6.24
C LEU A 357 9.91 4.28 -5.24
N LEU A 358 8.65 4.24 -5.67
CA LEU A 358 7.50 3.88 -4.82
C LEU A 358 7.00 2.48 -5.21
N ILE A 359 7.01 1.54 -4.27
CA ILE A 359 6.64 0.12 -4.50
C ILE A 359 5.44 -0.23 -3.60
N GLY A 360 4.34 -0.64 -4.22
CA GLY A 360 3.15 -1.17 -3.53
C GLY A 360 3.10 -2.68 -3.59
N ASN A 361 2.63 -3.31 -2.52
CA ASN A 361 2.53 -4.76 -2.43
C ASN A 361 1.32 -5.16 -1.58
N HIS A 362 0.97 -6.44 -1.64
CA HIS A 362 -0.03 -7.10 -0.81
C HIS A 362 0.64 -8.23 -0.02
N PHE A 363 0.13 -8.54 1.18
CA PHE A 363 0.56 -9.75 1.90
C PHE A 363 -0.10 -10.98 1.29
N GLU A 364 0.45 -11.41 0.16
CA GLU A 364 -0.14 -12.44 -0.69
C GLU A 364 0.92 -13.40 -1.22
N GLN A 365 0.53 -14.67 -1.33
CA GLN A 365 1.40 -15.75 -1.81
C GLN A 365 1.12 -16.13 -3.27
N TRP A 366 0.61 -15.17 -4.06
CA TRP A 366 0.25 -15.38 -5.46
C TRP A 366 1.40 -15.96 -6.27
N ASN A 367 1.07 -16.88 -7.18
CA ASN A 367 2.00 -17.63 -8.02
C ASN A 367 3.13 -18.27 -7.20
N GLY A 368 2.82 -18.84 -6.03
CA GLY A 368 3.80 -19.48 -5.16
C GLY A 368 4.76 -18.52 -4.46
N GLY A 369 4.32 -17.28 -4.23
CA GLY A 369 5.08 -16.27 -3.46
C GLY A 369 6.19 -15.56 -4.24
N ILE A 370 6.19 -15.68 -5.57
CA ILE A 370 7.26 -15.12 -6.41
C ILE A 370 7.42 -13.60 -6.26
N TYR A 371 6.32 -12.87 -6.04
CA TYR A 371 6.37 -11.42 -5.86
C TYR A 371 7.01 -11.03 -4.54
N MET A 372 6.70 -11.76 -3.46
CA MET A 372 7.33 -11.54 -2.15
C MET A 372 8.83 -11.87 -2.20
N ASN A 373 9.19 -12.98 -2.85
CA ASN A 373 10.60 -13.35 -3.08
C ASN A 373 11.34 -12.29 -3.91
N ALA A 374 10.69 -11.70 -4.91
CA ALA A 374 11.28 -10.63 -5.70
C ALA A 374 11.53 -9.37 -4.86
N VAL A 375 10.57 -8.96 -4.04
CA VAL A 375 10.71 -7.82 -3.11
C VAL A 375 11.83 -8.07 -2.10
N ASP A 376 11.96 -9.30 -1.59
CA ASP A 376 13.07 -9.68 -0.71
C ASP A 376 14.43 -9.41 -1.34
N GLU A 377 14.62 -9.85 -2.59
CA GLU A 377 15.87 -9.62 -3.34
C GLU A 377 16.12 -8.14 -3.64
N VAL A 378 15.05 -7.39 -3.95
CA VAL A 378 15.13 -5.94 -4.16
C VAL A 378 15.59 -5.24 -2.87
N ILE A 379 14.95 -5.50 -1.72
CA ILE A 379 15.31 -4.88 -0.43
C ILE A 379 16.79 -5.17 -0.10
N LYS A 380 17.21 -6.44 -0.18
CA LYS A 380 18.59 -6.88 0.07
C LYS A 380 19.60 -6.15 -0.81
N THR A 381 19.22 -5.84 -2.04
CA THR A 381 20.10 -5.28 -3.06
C THR A 381 20.13 -3.76 -3.06
N VAL A 382 18.99 -3.09 -2.85
CA VAL A 382 18.87 -1.64 -3.01
C VAL A 382 19.09 -0.89 -1.71
N CYS A 383 18.54 -1.34 -0.59
CA CYS A 383 18.58 -0.57 0.66
C CYS A 383 19.99 -0.44 1.25
N VAL A 384 20.90 -1.34 0.89
CA VAL A 384 22.31 -1.28 1.31
C VAL A 384 23.21 -0.49 0.35
N LYS A 385 22.67 0.04 -0.75
CA LYS A 385 23.47 0.81 -1.71
C LYS A 385 23.82 2.19 -1.18
N LYS A 386 24.96 2.69 -1.64
CA LYS A 386 25.42 4.05 -1.34
C LYS A 386 24.36 5.08 -1.74
N ASP A 387 24.17 6.09 -0.88
CA ASP A 387 23.23 7.19 -1.08
C ASP A 387 21.75 6.75 -1.23
N VAL A 388 21.38 5.53 -0.82
CA VAL A 388 19.99 5.07 -0.77
C VAL A 388 19.41 5.26 0.63
N LYS A 389 18.12 5.59 0.69
CA LYS A 389 17.30 5.66 1.89
C LYS A 389 15.99 4.93 1.66
N CYS A 390 15.82 3.80 2.33
CA CYS A 390 14.55 3.07 2.33
C CYS A 390 13.68 3.60 3.47
N VAL A 391 12.61 4.30 3.14
CA VAL A 391 11.84 5.15 4.08
C VAL A 391 10.35 4.94 3.94
N SER A 392 9.60 5.34 4.95
CA SER A 392 8.14 5.42 4.88
C SER A 392 7.65 6.59 4.03
N PHE A 393 6.36 6.63 3.71
CA PHE A 393 5.76 7.78 3.01
C PHE A 393 5.77 9.06 3.85
N ASP A 394 5.48 9.00 5.15
CA ASP A 394 5.53 10.15 6.07
C ASP A 394 6.96 10.67 6.23
N GLU A 395 7.97 9.80 6.28
CA GLU A 395 9.38 10.22 6.27
C GLU A 395 9.79 10.90 4.96
N LEU A 396 9.33 10.38 3.82
CA LEU A 396 9.53 11.03 2.53
C LEU A 396 8.84 12.41 2.51
N ALA A 397 7.60 12.50 3.01
CA ALA A 397 6.85 13.76 3.12
C ALA A 397 7.57 14.77 4.02
N ASP A 398 8.10 14.33 5.17
CA ASP A 398 8.95 15.15 6.06
C ASP A 398 10.19 15.68 5.35
N TRP A 399 10.89 14.81 4.63
CA TRP A 399 12.08 15.22 3.88
C TRP A 399 11.72 16.23 2.79
N MET A 400 10.59 16.04 2.10
CA MET A 400 10.12 16.97 1.07
C MET A 400 9.69 18.32 1.65
N ASP A 401 9.01 18.34 2.80
CA ASP A 401 8.51 19.57 3.42
C ASP A 401 9.63 20.53 3.87
N VAL A 402 10.85 20.02 4.14
CA VAL A 402 11.99 20.87 4.52
C VAL A 402 12.79 21.40 3.31
N GLN A 403 12.48 20.97 2.08
CA GLN A 403 13.17 21.47 0.89
C GLN A 403 12.63 22.83 0.45
N SER A 404 13.47 23.61 -0.24
CA SER A 404 13.01 24.87 -0.83
C SER A 404 11.98 24.60 -1.95
N PRO A 405 10.92 25.42 -2.09
CA PRO A 405 9.96 25.26 -3.18
C PRO A 405 10.59 25.26 -4.57
N GLN A 406 11.66 26.07 -4.76
CA GLN A 406 12.40 26.12 -6.02
C GLN A 406 13.14 24.81 -6.30
N THR A 407 13.83 24.23 -5.30
CA THR A 407 14.51 22.95 -5.46
C THR A 407 13.53 21.85 -5.84
N LEU A 408 12.37 21.76 -5.16
CA LEU A 408 11.34 20.77 -5.51
C LEU A 408 10.73 20.99 -6.90
N ALA A 409 10.53 22.24 -7.32
CA ALA A 409 10.09 22.55 -8.67
C ALA A 409 11.11 22.10 -9.72
N ASN A 410 12.40 22.35 -9.49
CA ASN A 410 13.47 21.93 -10.40
C ASN A 410 13.61 20.41 -10.46
N LEU A 411 13.56 19.73 -9.31
CA LEU A 411 13.61 18.26 -9.23
C LEU A 411 12.46 17.62 -10.01
N ARG A 412 11.26 18.19 -9.92
CA ARG A 412 10.09 17.75 -10.71
C ARG A 412 10.22 18.00 -12.21
N GLY A 413 11.04 18.95 -12.61
CA GLY A 413 11.31 19.26 -14.01
C GLY A 413 12.29 18.30 -14.69
N LEU A 414 12.86 17.34 -13.97
CA LEU A 414 13.74 16.33 -14.55
C LEU A 414 12.93 15.19 -15.14
N ASP A 415 13.27 14.76 -16.36
CA ASP A 415 12.77 13.49 -16.89
C ASP A 415 13.28 12.33 -16.03
N PRO A 416 12.56 11.19 -15.95
CA PRO A 416 12.89 10.09 -15.04
C PRO A 416 14.37 9.65 -15.04
N ALA A 417 14.96 9.50 -16.23
CA ALA A 417 16.36 9.08 -16.42
C ALA A 417 17.36 10.24 -16.52
N GLN A 418 16.90 11.49 -16.41
CA GLN A 418 17.75 12.66 -16.60
C GLN A 418 18.68 12.87 -15.41
N ALA A 419 19.97 12.61 -15.61
CA ALA A 419 21.01 13.08 -14.72
C ALA A 419 21.39 14.53 -15.07
N PRO A 420 21.26 15.49 -14.15
CA PRO A 420 21.76 16.84 -14.38
C PRO A 420 23.29 16.82 -14.49
N SER A 421 23.85 17.61 -15.42
CA SER A 421 25.30 17.74 -15.57
C SER A 421 25.97 18.36 -14.34
N ASP A 422 25.22 19.16 -13.58
CA ASP A 422 25.62 19.73 -12.30
C ASP A 422 24.38 19.91 -11.41
N TRP A 423 24.39 19.32 -10.22
CA TRP A 423 23.30 19.43 -9.26
C TRP A 423 23.07 20.87 -8.78
N ALA A 424 24.04 21.79 -8.88
CA ALA A 424 23.84 23.20 -8.53
C ALA A 424 22.88 23.93 -9.50
N THR A 425 22.60 23.33 -10.67
CA THR A 425 21.55 23.80 -11.60
C THR A 425 20.15 23.50 -11.07
N VAL A 426 19.98 22.40 -10.33
CA VAL A 426 18.70 21.89 -9.82
C VAL A 426 18.47 22.28 -8.35
N VAL A 427 19.46 22.04 -7.49
CA VAL A 427 19.38 22.23 -6.03
C VAL A 427 19.95 23.59 -5.66
N LYS A 428 19.07 24.51 -5.24
CA LYS A 428 19.38 25.94 -5.04
C LYS A 428 19.65 26.32 -3.60
#